data_AF-A0A126Z9D8-F1
#
_entry.id   AF-A0A126Z9D8-F1
#
_cell.length_a   1.000
_cell.length_b   1.000
_cell.length_c   1.000
_cell.angle_alpha   90.00
_cell.angle_beta   90.00
_cell.angle_gamma   90.00
#
_symmetry.space_group_name_H-M   'P 1'
#
loop_
_entity.id
_entity.type
_entity.pdbx_description
1 polymer ?
#
loop_
_entity_poly.entity_id
_entity_poly.type
_entity_poly.pdbx_seq_one_letter_code
_entity_poly.pdbx_strand_id
1 'polypeptide(L)'
;MKRDWFPTNGRALLEQRRKGLMPASAVNVNLDVAARDELCFVGHVLTVAPHMPIERMNWRMLANLAVWIWADDSVPIERLVQVAYDIVAVKPAALFVRFVDPKGFVHDVDCGSGIHEPGYPEHGIEPDHDFIFCTLNLAGTRLGFEVSRALRRAQPKAA
;
A
#
# COMPACT_ATOMS: atom_id res chain seq x y z
N MET A 1 2.00 26.79 3.40
CA MET A 1 1.69 25.35 3.24
C MET A 1 2.81 24.53 3.87
N LYS A 2 2.50 23.57 4.76
CA LYS A 2 3.51 22.62 5.24
C LYS A 2 3.92 21.74 4.05
N ARG A 3 5.22 21.54 3.83
CA ARG A 3 5.74 20.71 2.74
C ARG A 3 5.31 19.26 2.96
N ASP A 4 4.67 18.66 1.96
CA ASP A 4 4.30 17.25 1.93
C ASP A 4 5.55 16.37 2.07
N TRP A 5 5.46 15.36 2.94
CA TRP A 5 6.45 14.31 3.04
C TRP A 5 6.15 13.23 2.00
N PHE A 6 7.20 12.70 1.39
CA PHE A 6 7.09 11.57 0.48
C PHE A 6 8.02 10.47 0.97
N PRO A 7 7.65 9.18 0.78
CA PRO A 7 8.62 8.11 0.96
C PRO A 7 9.81 8.34 0.03
N THR A 8 10.96 7.74 0.36
CA THR A 8 12.10 7.73 -0.57
C THR A 8 11.63 7.20 -1.93
N ASN A 9 12.06 7.83 -3.02
CA ASN A 9 11.60 7.60 -4.41
C ASN A 9 10.16 8.02 -4.72
N GLY A 10 9.35 8.43 -3.75
CA GLY A 10 7.94 8.79 -3.95
C GLY A 10 7.73 10.00 -4.87
N ARG A 11 8.61 11.02 -4.77
CA ARG A 11 8.56 12.19 -5.68
C ARG A 11 8.86 11.80 -7.12
N ALA A 12 9.88 10.95 -7.34
CA ALA A 12 10.25 10.49 -8.66
C ALA A 12 9.12 9.66 -9.31
N LEU A 13 8.48 8.78 -8.55
CA LEU A 13 7.30 8.04 -9.01
C LEU A 13 6.16 8.99 -9.38
N LEU A 14 5.87 9.99 -8.53
CA LEU A 14 4.83 10.98 -8.84
C LEU A 14 5.12 11.75 -10.14
N GLU A 15 6.37 12.12 -10.38
CA GLU A 15 6.78 12.79 -11.62
C GLU A 15 6.65 11.89 -12.85
N GLN A 16 6.96 10.59 -12.73
CA GLN A 16 6.73 9.61 -13.79
C GLN A 16 5.23 9.46 -14.09
N ARG A 17 4.40 9.35 -13.05
CA ARG A 17 2.93 9.23 -13.18
C ARG A 17 2.34 10.44 -13.89
N ARG A 18 2.84 11.65 -13.60
CA ARG A 18 2.44 12.89 -14.29
C ARG A 18 2.77 12.92 -15.77
N LYS A 19 3.75 12.13 -16.21
CA LYS A 19 4.09 11.93 -17.63
C LYS A 19 3.30 10.80 -18.29
N GLY A 20 2.30 10.22 -17.59
CA GLY A 20 1.52 9.09 -18.07
C GLY A 20 2.22 7.74 -17.96
N LEU A 21 3.37 7.65 -17.27
CA LEU A 21 4.10 6.40 -17.12
C LEU A 21 3.50 5.57 -15.98
N MET A 22 3.34 4.27 -16.24
CA MET A 22 2.88 3.27 -15.28
C MET A 22 4.04 2.32 -14.94
N PRO A 23 4.29 2.02 -13.66
CA PRO A 23 5.10 0.88 -13.27
C PRO A 23 4.62 -0.41 -13.97
N ALA A 24 5.56 -1.19 -14.51
CA ALA A 24 5.24 -2.47 -15.16
C ALA A 24 4.89 -3.58 -14.14
N SER A 25 5.22 -3.38 -12.88
CA SER A 25 4.92 -4.28 -11.77
C SER A 25 4.39 -3.51 -10.56
N ALA A 26 3.98 -4.25 -9.53
CA ALA A 26 3.51 -3.65 -8.29
C ALA A 26 4.57 -2.70 -7.68
N VAL A 27 4.10 -1.61 -7.08
CA VAL A 27 4.93 -0.71 -6.29
C VAL A 27 5.08 -1.29 -4.89
N ASN A 28 6.33 -1.50 -4.47
CA ASN A 28 6.65 -2.04 -3.15
C ASN A 28 6.86 -0.90 -2.17
N VAL A 29 6.03 -0.81 -1.14
CA VAL A 29 6.19 0.13 -0.02
C VAL A 29 6.89 -0.59 1.12
N ASN A 30 8.20 -0.37 1.26
CA ASN A 30 9.01 -1.00 2.29
C ASN A 30 9.03 -0.16 3.58
N LEU A 31 8.47 -0.70 4.66
CA LEU A 31 8.44 -0.10 5.99
C LEU A 31 9.68 -0.52 6.79
N ASP A 32 10.85 -0.04 6.39
CA ASP A 32 12.12 -0.31 7.07
C ASP A 32 12.43 -1.79 7.31
N VAL A 33 12.06 -2.67 6.37
CA VAL A 33 12.66 -4.00 6.31
C VAL A 33 14.12 -3.76 5.95
N ALA A 34 14.98 -3.74 6.99
CA ALA A 34 16.41 -3.55 6.87
C ALA A 34 16.92 -4.56 5.86
N ALA A 35 17.25 -4.06 4.66
CA ALA A 35 17.92 -4.75 3.56
C ALA A 35 18.06 -6.26 3.78
N ARG A 36 16.94 -7.00 3.69
CA ARG A 36 17.06 -8.39 3.31
C ARG A 36 17.40 -8.30 1.84
N ASP A 37 18.70 -8.24 1.54
CA ASP A 37 19.27 -8.21 0.18
C ASP A 37 18.73 -9.36 -0.70
N GLU A 38 18.04 -10.33 -0.09
CA GLU A 38 17.38 -11.47 -0.71
C GLU A 38 15.89 -11.27 -1.04
N LEU A 39 15.26 -10.18 -0.57
CA LEU A 39 13.96 -9.76 -1.08
C LEU A 39 14.19 -9.11 -2.44
N CYS A 40 14.27 -9.93 -3.47
CA CYS A 40 14.26 -9.51 -4.86
C CYS A 40 12.99 -8.69 -5.14
N PHE A 41 13.01 -7.40 -4.81
CA PHE A 41 11.94 -6.48 -5.15
C PHE A 41 11.92 -6.35 -6.68
N VAL A 42 11.02 -7.08 -7.33
CA VAL A 42 10.74 -6.87 -8.75
C VAL A 42 9.84 -5.64 -8.86
N GLY A 43 10.41 -4.46 -9.10
CA GLY A 43 9.64 -3.25 -9.38
C GLY A 43 10.12 -1.97 -8.70
N HIS A 44 9.24 -0.98 -8.66
CA HIS A 44 9.50 0.29 -8.01
C HIS A 44 9.42 0.14 -6.49
N VAL A 45 10.45 0.57 -5.77
CA VAL A 45 10.50 0.51 -4.30
C VAL A 45 10.41 1.92 -3.71
N LEU A 46 9.46 2.08 -2.79
CA LEU A 46 9.27 3.25 -1.94
C LEU A 46 9.67 2.87 -0.51
N THR A 47 10.64 3.59 0.06
CA THR A 47 11.12 3.28 1.42
C THR A 47 10.57 4.28 2.43
N VAL A 48 10.09 3.77 3.56
CA VAL A 48 9.56 4.53 4.69
C VAL A 48 10.35 4.16 5.94
N ALA A 49 11.43 4.89 6.20
CA ALA A 49 12.27 4.66 7.38
C ALA A 49 11.50 4.98 8.69
N PRO A 50 11.92 4.46 9.87
CA PRO A 50 11.15 4.56 11.11
C PRO A 50 10.95 6.01 11.57
N HIS A 51 11.97 6.83 11.34
CA HIS A 51 11.98 8.26 11.69
C HIS A 51 11.10 9.12 10.77
N MET A 52 10.55 8.57 9.67
CA MET A 52 9.68 9.31 8.78
C MET A 52 8.26 9.44 9.36
N PRO A 53 7.64 10.64 9.27
CA PRO A 53 6.31 10.92 9.81
C PRO A 53 5.21 10.37 8.88
N ILE A 54 4.72 9.17 9.18
CA ILE A 54 3.73 8.47 8.34
C ILE A 54 2.43 9.24 8.21
N GLU A 55 2.02 9.96 9.25
CA GLU A 55 0.79 10.76 9.32
C GLU A 55 0.82 12.01 8.42
N ARG A 56 1.98 12.30 7.82
CA ARG A 56 2.19 13.41 6.88
C ARG A 56 2.64 12.93 5.50
N MET A 57 2.74 11.62 5.29
CA MET A 57 3.11 11.05 4.01
C MET A 57 2.03 11.31 2.98
N ASN A 58 2.45 11.74 1.79
CA ASN A 58 1.59 11.86 0.63
C ASN A 58 1.70 10.60 -0.22
N TRP A 59 0.60 9.86 -0.34
CA TRP A 59 0.52 8.57 -1.05
C TRP A 59 -0.10 8.67 -2.44
N ARG A 60 -0.49 9.86 -2.92
CA ARG A 60 -1.29 10.04 -4.15
C ARG A 60 -0.66 9.45 -5.42
N MET A 61 0.66 9.22 -5.42
CA MET A 61 1.35 8.55 -6.53
C MET A 61 0.94 7.08 -6.69
N LEU A 62 0.32 6.48 -5.69
CA LEU A 62 -0.13 5.09 -5.65
C LEU A 62 -1.56 4.88 -6.19
N ALA A 63 -2.29 5.96 -6.48
CA ALA A 63 -3.64 5.86 -7.02
C ALA A 63 -3.65 5.02 -8.31
N ASN A 64 -4.58 4.07 -8.40
CA ASN A 64 -4.71 3.11 -9.51
C ASN A 64 -3.40 2.32 -9.81
N LEU A 65 -2.58 2.03 -8.80
CA LEU A 65 -1.44 1.10 -8.92
C LEU A 65 -1.68 -0.14 -8.07
N ALA A 66 -1.10 -1.28 -8.47
CA ALA A 66 -0.95 -2.42 -7.57
C ALA A 66 0.13 -2.09 -6.53
N VAL A 67 -0.17 -2.25 -5.24
CA VAL A 67 0.71 -1.86 -4.13
C VAL A 67 0.93 -3.00 -3.17
N TRP A 68 2.19 -3.28 -2.85
CA TRP A 68 2.59 -4.28 -1.87
C TRP A 68 3.32 -3.58 -0.72
N ILE A 69 2.74 -3.58 0.48
CA ILE A 69 3.41 -3.09 1.69
C ILE A 69 4.24 -4.23 2.25
N TRP A 70 5.52 -3.99 2.44
CA TRP A 70 6.45 -4.92 3.06
C TRP A 70 6.80 -4.46 4.47
N ALA A 71 6.72 -5.39 5.42
CA ALA A 71 7.09 -5.19 6.81
C ALA A 71 7.68 -6.49 7.38
N ASP A 72 8.45 -6.37 8.46
CA ASP A 72 8.92 -7.50 9.26
C ASP A 72 8.59 -7.29 10.75
N ASP A 73 9.09 -8.18 11.61
CA ASP A 73 8.88 -8.16 13.05
C ASP A 73 9.45 -6.94 13.79
N SER A 74 10.27 -6.12 13.13
CA SER A 74 10.72 -4.83 13.67
C SER A 74 9.67 -3.71 13.53
N VAL A 75 8.68 -3.88 12.65
CA VAL A 75 7.66 -2.88 12.34
C VAL A 75 6.47 -3.01 13.29
N PRO A 76 6.12 -1.97 14.07
CA PRO A 76 4.93 -2.00 14.90
C PRO A 76 3.66 -2.20 14.06
N ILE A 77 2.77 -3.10 14.50
CA ILE A 77 1.56 -3.44 13.74
C ILE A 77 0.66 -2.21 13.53
N GLU A 78 0.64 -1.27 14.46
CA GLU A 78 -0.11 -0.01 14.35
C GLU A 78 0.42 0.87 13.22
N ARG A 79 1.74 0.90 13.03
CA ARG A 79 2.39 1.63 11.92
C ARG A 79 2.03 1.01 10.59
N LEU A 80 2.10 -0.32 10.48
CA LEU A 80 1.69 -1.05 9.29
C LEU A 80 0.23 -0.78 8.94
N VAL A 81 -0.65 -0.89 9.94
CA VAL A 81 -2.09 -0.64 9.79
C VAL A 81 -2.35 0.79 9.33
N GLN A 82 -1.72 1.79 9.96
CA GLN A 82 -1.87 3.20 9.56
C GLN A 82 -1.46 3.44 8.11
N VAL A 83 -0.31 2.92 7.68
CA VAL A 83 0.14 3.05 6.28
C VAL A 83 -0.82 2.37 5.32
N ALA A 84 -1.30 1.16 5.63
CA ALA A 84 -2.28 0.48 4.80
C ALA A 84 -3.55 1.33 4.62
N TYR A 85 -4.02 1.96 5.69
CA TYR A 85 -5.19 2.85 5.63
C TYR A 85 -4.96 4.10 4.79
N ASP A 86 -3.84 4.78 4.98
CA ASP A 86 -3.54 5.98 4.22
C ASP A 86 -3.36 5.67 2.72
N ILE A 87 -2.91 4.46 2.40
CA ILE A 87 -2.82 3.98 1.02
C ILE A 87 -4.21 3.62 0.47
N VAL A 88 -5.07 2.94 1.23
CA VAL A 88 -6.47 2.67 0.81
C VAL A 88 -7.19 3.97 0.44
N ALA A 89 -6.99 5.05 1.20
CA ALA A 89 -7.62 6.34 0.95
C ALA A 89 -7.24 6.98 -0.41
N VAL A 90 -6.11 6.59 -1.00
CA VAL A 90 -5.73 7.04 -2.35
C VAL A 90 -6.18 6.09 -3.46
N LYS A 91 -6.95 5.06 -3.11
CA LYS A 91 -7.62 4.12 -4.03
C LYS A 91 -6.62 3.46 -5.00
N PRO A 92 -5.78 2.53 -4.50
CA PRO A 92 -4.89 1.76 -5.36
C PRO A 92 -5.71 0.76 -6.20
N ALA A 93 -5.13 0.22 -7.27
CA ALA A 93 -5.79 -0.83 -8.05
C ALA A 93 -5.90 -2.13 -7.25
N ALA A 94 -4.91 -2.41 -6.40
CA ALA A 94 -4.90 -3.52 -5.45
C ALA A 94 -3.96 -3.20 -4.30
N LEU A 95 -4.23 -3.74 -3.10
CA LEU A 95 -3.36 -3.59 -1.94
C LEU A 95 -3.09 -4.93 -1.26
N PHE A 96 -1.82 -5.26 -1.09
CA PHE A 96 -1.37 -6.41 -0.32
C PHE A 96 -0.47 -5.96 0.83
N VAL A 97 -0.62 -6.60 1.98
CA VAL A 97 0.31 -6.51 3.10
C VAL A 97 1.08 -7.81 3.16
N ARG A 98 2.39 -7.70 3.03
CA ARG A 98 3.34 -8.79 3.12
C ARG A 98 4.19 -8.61 4.37
N PHE A 99 4.05 -9.55 5.30
CA PHE A 99 4.76 -9.55 6.56
C PHE A 99 5.77 -10.70 6.61
N VAL A 100 7.03 -10.39 6.92
CA VAL A 100 8.10 -11.38 7.05
C VAL A 100 8.34 -11.66 8.52
N ASP A 101 8.27 -12.93 8.92
CA ASP A 101 8.50 -13.31 10.31
C ASP A 101 10.01 -13.42 10.65
N PRO A 102 10.38 -13.60 11.94
CA PRO A 102 11.78 -13.69 12.35
C PRO A 102 12.54 -14.87 11.71
N LYS A 103 11.82 -15.89 11.21
CA LYS A 103 12.39 -17.05 10.52
C LYS A 103 12.48 -16.85 9.00
N GLY A 104 11.99 -15.71 8.49
CA GLY A 104 11.98 -15.38 7.07
C GLY A 104 10.81 -15.95 6.28
N PHE A 105 9.79 -16.51 6.93
CA PHE A 105 8.59 -16.90 6.20
C PHE A 105 7.77 -15.65 5.86
N VAL A 106 7.26 -15.66 4.62
CA VAL A 106 6.45 -14.59 4.06
C VAL A 106 4.98 -14.89 4.27
N HIS A 107 4.25 -13.92 4.79
CA HIS A 107 2.82 -14.02 5.08
C HIS A 107 2.08 -12.90 4.34
N ASP A 108 1.18 -13.28 3.44
CA ASP A 108 0.41 -12.33 2.62
C ASP A 108 -1.03 -12.17 3.11
N VAL A 109 -1.44 -10.91 3.19
CA VAL A 109 -2.82 -10.50 3.42
C VAL A 109 -3.25 -9.62 2.24
N ASP A 110 -4.18 -10.12 1.44
CA ASP A 110 -4.91 -9.28 0.49
C ASP A 110 -5.76 -8.30 1.29
N CYS A 111 -5.69 -7.01 0.99
CA CYS A 111 -6.45 -5.96 1.66
C CYS A 111 -7.62 -5.44 0.80
N GLY A 112 -7.73 -5.87 -0.45
CA GLY A 112 -8.79 -5.51 -1.37
C GLY A 112 -8.29 -4.93 -2.69
N SER A 113 -9.27 -4.49 -3.49
CA SER A 113 -9.07 -4.06 -4.86
C SER A 113 -9.82 -2.76 -5.17
N GLY A 114 -9.24 -1.98 -6.07
CA GLY A 114 -9.87 -0.79 -6.62
C GLY A 114 -10.93 -1.14 -7.65
N ILE A 115 -12.08 -0.47 -7.59
CA ILE A 115 -13.09 -0.48 -8.66
C ILE A 115 -12.79 0.70 -9.57
N HIS A 116 -12.73 0.44 -10.87
CA HIS A 116 -12.56 1.47 -11.89
C HIS A 116 -13.64 1.29 -12.95
N GLU A 117 -14.66 2.13 -12.88
CA GLU A 117 -15.70 2.15 -13.90
C GLU A 117 -15.43 3.29 -14.87
N PRO A 118 -15.31 3.01 -16.19
CA PRO A 118 -15.20 4.07 -17.16
C PRO A 118 -16.48 4.90 -17.14
N GLY A 119 -16.34 6.21 -17.31
CA GLY A 119 -17.50 7.07 -17.54
C GLY A 119 -18.04 6.85 -18.95
N TYR A 120 -19.35 7.09 -19.11
CA TYR A 120 -20.03 7.13 -20.40
C TYR A 120 -20.68 8.51 -20.56
N PRO A 121 -19.91 9.53 -21.01
CA PRO A 121 -20.38 10.92 -21.09
C PRO A 121 -21.64 11.09 -21.96
N GLU A 122 -21.79 10.28 -23.01
CA GLU A 122 -22.97 10.23 -23.88
C GLU A 122 -24.26 9.82 -23.15
N HIS A 123 -24.12 9.17 -21.99
CA HIS A 123 -25.20 8.75 -21.12
C HIS A 123 -25.25 9.53 -19.80
N GLY A 124 -24.38 10.55 -19.63
CA GLY A 124 -24.28 11.33 -18.40
C GLY A 124 -23.72 10.53 -17.21
N ILE A 125 -23.01 9.43 -17.45
CA ILE A 125 -22.42 8.59 -16.40
C ILE A 125 -20.98 9.04 -16.18
N GLU A 126 -20.68 9.53 -14.98
CA GLU A 126 -19.32 9.91 -14.58
C GLU A 126 -18.46 8.67 -14.32
N PRO A 127 -17.13 8.74 -14.57
CA PRO A 127 -16.23 7.66 -14.17
C PRO A 127 -16.23 7.51 -12.65
N ASP A 128 -16.34 6.27 -12.18
CA ASP A 128 -16.22 5.95 -10.76
C ASP A 128 -14.85 5.31 -10.48
N HIS A 129 -14.26 5.72 -9.37
CA HIS A 129 -13.04 5.14 -8.85
C HIS A 129 -13.18 5.03 -7.34
N ASP A 130 -13.21 3.79 -6.85
CA ASP A 130 -13.30 3.50 -5.42
C ASP A 130 -12.41 2.32 -5.02
N PHE A 131 -12.35 1.99 -3.73
CA PHE A 131 -11.61 0.84 -3.21
C PHE A 131 -12.46 0.01 -2.25
N ILE A 132 -12.63 -1.27 -2.57
CA ILE A 132 -13.31 -2.20 -1.66
C ILE A 132 -12.27 -2.78 -0.70
N PHE A 133 -12.32 -2.34 0.56
CA PHE A 133 -11.49 -2.92 1.61
C PHE A 133 -12.06 -4.27 2.08
N CYS A 134 -11.37 -5.36 1.75
CA CYS A 134 -11.77 -6.71 2.14
C CYS A 134 -10.51 -7.53 2.42
N THR A 135 -10.23 -7.81 3.70
CA THR A 135 -8.98 -8.48 4.05
C THR A 135 -9.10 -10.00 3.99
N LEU A 136 -8.23 -10.66 3.24
CA LEU A 136 -8.12 -12.12 3.15
C LEU A 136 -6.71 -12.57 3.56
N ASN A 137 -6.62 -13.46 4.56
CA ASN A 137 -5.36 -14.11 4.93
C ASN A 137 -5.06 -15.22 3.92
N LEU A 138 -4.07 -15.01 3.05
CA LEU A 138 -3.79 -15.94 1.95
C LEU A 138 -2.99 -17.16 2.38
N ALA A 139 -2.20 -17.05 3.45
CA ALA A 139 -1.34 -18.13 3.93
C ALA A 139 -2.01 -19.02 4.99
N GLY A 140 -3.15 -18.61 5.57
CA GLY A 140 -3.82 -19.35 6.63
C GLY A 140 -3.01 -19.43 7.94
N THR A 141 -1.98 -18.60 8.10
CA THR A 141 -1.08 -18.63 9.26
C THR A 141 -1.66 -17.82 10.42
N ARG A 142 -1.21 -18.12 11.65
CA ARG A 142 -1.58 -17.33 12.84
C ARG A 142 -1.16 -15.86 12.69
N LEU A 143 0.05 -15.61 12.18
CA LEU A 143 0.55 -14.25 11.98
C LEU A 143 -0.25 -13.49 10.93
N GLY A 144 -0.53 -14.11 9.78
CA GLY A 144 -1.43 -13.53 8.76
C GLY A 144 -2.83 -13.26 9.32
N PHE A 145 -3.34 -14.11 10.21
CA PHE A 145 -4.60 -13.89 10.91
C PHE A 145 -4.54 -12.69 11.87
N GLU A 146 -3.46 -12.53 12.63
CA GLU A 146 -3.26 -11.40 13.56
C GLU A 146 -3.18 -10.08 12.79
N VAL A 147 -2.41 -10.03 11.69
CA VAL A 147 -2.32 -8.86 10.79
C VAL A 147 -3.68 -8.55 10.16
N SER A 148 -4.34 -9.53 9.55
CA SER A 148 -5.67 -9.36 8.96
C SER A 148 -6.72 -8.92 9.99
N ARG A 149 -6.64 -9.41 11.24
CA ARG A 149 -7.52 -8.99 12.34
C ARG A 149 -7.24 -7.54 12.75
N ALA A 150 -5.98 -7.13 12.83
CA ALA A 150 -5.62 -5.76 13.16
C ALA A 150 -6.11 -4.78 12.08
N LEU A 151 -5.90 -5.13 10.82
CA LEU A 151 -6.42 -4.39 9.67
C LEU A 151 -7.95 -4.25 9.78
N ARG A 152 -8.72 -5.33 9.92
CA ARG A 152 -10.20 -5.25 10.01
C ARG A 152 -10.73 -4.41 11.18
N ARG A 153 -10.05 -4.44 12.33
CA ARG A 153 -10.52 -3.76 13.55
C ARG A 153 -10.46 -2.26 13.47
N ALA A 154 -9.49 -1.71 12.75
CA ALA A 154 -9.29 -0.29 12.70
C ALA A 154 -10.37 0.43 11.85
N GLN A 155 -11.00 -0.28 10.89
CA GLN A 155 -11.89 0.21 9.81
C GLN A 155 -11.39 1.49 9.10
N PRO A 156 -11.52 1.60 7.76
CA PRO A 156 -11.17 2.86 7.10
C PRO A 156 -12.11 3.93 7.67
N LYS A 157 -11.55 5.03 8.20
CA LYS A 157 -12.40 6.19 8.49
C LYS A 157 -13.09 6.54 7.17
N ALA A 158 -14.41 6.51 7.14
CA ALA A 158 -15.17 6.95 5.98
C ALA A 158 -14.63 8.33 5.58
N ALA A 159 -14.18 8.44 4.32
CA ALA A 159 -13.68 9.67 3.75
C ALA A 159 -14.81 10.70 3.61
#